data_AF-A0A9P7XEM9-F1
#
_entry.id   AF-A0A9P7XEM9-F1
#
_cell.length_a   1.000
_cell.length_b   1.000
_cell.length_c   1.000
_cell.angle_alpha   90.00
_cell.angle_beta   90.00
_cell.angle_gamma   90.00
#
_symmetry.space_group_name_H-M   'P 1'
#
loop_
_entity.id
_entity.type
_entity.pdbx_description
1 polymer ?
#
loop_
_entity_poly.entity_id
_entity_poly.type
_entity_poly.pdbx_seq_one_letter_code
_entity_poly.pdbx_strand_id
1 'polypeptide(L)'
;MGKFYDEIPESIVPFIEEQEMFWVGSAPLSGNGHVNISPKGYKGTFKLLGKNKCMYQDLSGSGNETASHLYEKGNGRLTIMFTAFKGPPNIVRFWGKGRVHERGSVEYCKLIPEGDQLPGARAVVVLDIERVGTSCGYSIPFYEFVGERLLLQDHFEKLEVADAGDDNGMSRMGLKKYWAQKNAWSIDGLPGLKSAEAFKDVFGFGSTGALKFGGVFGGVRRAQDESRVPWLKIESIVPIAIAFLSGMLASSIWRG
;
A
#
# COMPACT_ATOMS: atom_id res chain seq x y z
N MET A 1 -25.21 1.54 -12.80
CA MET A 1 -25.05 2.95 -12.40
C MET A 1 -24.52 2.97 -10.97
N GLY A 2 -23.52 3.80 -10.67
CA GLY A 2 -23.01 3.90 -9.30
C GLY A 2 -24.00 4.56 -8.35
N LYS A 3 -23.91 4.28 -7.05
CA LYS A 3 -24.70 4.96 -6.00
C LYS A 3 -23.76 5.80 -5.14
N PHE A 4 -24.25 6.93 -4.65
CA PHE A 4 -23.52 7.81 -3.73
C PHE A 4 -24.27 7.94 -2.42
N TYR A 5 -23.53 8.08 -1.33
CA TYR A 5 -24.05 8.22 0.03
C TYR A 5 -23.23 9.27 0.78
N ASP A 6 -23.86 9.96 1.72
CA ASP A 6 -23.18 10.91 2.60
C ASP A 6 -22.47 10.21 3.76
N GLU A 7 -22.89 8.98 4.12
CA GLU A 7 -22.28 8.14 5.14
C GLU A 7 -22.13 6.68 4.65
N ILE A 8 -21.32 5.88 5.34
CA ILE A 8 -21.14 4.46 5.04
C ILE A 8 -22.43 3.70 5.35
N PRO A 9 -23.11 3.13 4.34
CA PRO A 9 -24.27 2.28 4.57
C PRO A 9 -23.85 0.98 5.26
N GLU A 10 -24.66 0.53 6.23
CA GLU A 10 -24.42 -0.73 6.96
C GLU A 10 -24.28 -1.94 6.03
N SER A 11 -24.98 -1.94 4.90
CA SER A 11 -24.91 -3.00 3.89
C SER A 11 -23.55 -3.11 3.18
N ILE A 12 -22.70 -2.09 3.24
CA ILE A 12 -21.37 -2.08 2.62
C ILE A 12 -20.28 -2.53 3.61
N VAL A 13 -20.54 -2.46 4.91
CA VAL A 13 -19.55 -2.79 5.96
C VAL A 13 -18.97 -4.20 5.81
N PRO A 14 -19.77 -5.28 5.64
CA PRO A 14 -19.22 -6.62 5.49
C PRO A 14 -18.28 -6.75 4.29
N PHE A 15 -18.63 -6.09 3.18
CA PHE A 15 -17.78 -6.08 1.99
C PHE A 15 -16.42 -5.45 2.28
N ILE A 16 -16.35 -4.35 3.03
CA ILE A 16 -15.10 -3.66 3.37
C ILE A 16 -14.24 -4.52 4.30
N GLU A 17 -14.85 -5.12 5.32
CA GLU A 17 -14.14 -5.94 6.32
C GLU A 17 -13.55 -7.23 5.75
N GLU A 18 -14.10 -7.73 4.64
CA GLU A 18 -13.60 -8.89 3.91
C GLU A 18 -12.41 -8.60 2.97
N GLN A 19 -12.03 -7.33 2.77
CA GLN A 19 -10.97 -6.99 1.83
C GLN A 19 -9.58 -7.20 2.44
N GLU A 20 -8.74 -7.94 1.72
CA GLU A 20 -7.33 -8.17 2.08
C GLU A 20 -6.44 -6.97 1.69
N MET A 21 -6.93 -6.10 0.81
CA MET A 21 -6.22 -4.92 0.36
C MET A 21 -7.15 -3.77 -0.04
N PHE A 22 -6.61 -2.56 -0.01
CA PHE A 22 -7.29 -1.34 -0.45
C PHE A 22 -6.32 -0.39 -1.14
N TRP A 23 -6.82 0.64 -1.81
CA TRP A 23 -6.02 1.62 -2.53
C TRP A 23 -6.21 2.99 -1.92
N VAL A 24 -5.11 3.71 -1.74
CA VAL A 24 -5.11 5.08 -1.23
C VAL A 24 -4.68 6.01 -2.35
N GLY A 25 -5.55 6.96 -2.70
CA GLY A 25 -5.28 8.04 -3.64
C GLY A 25 -5.09 9.37 -2.93
N SER A 26 -4.03 10.10 -3.26
CA SER A 26 -3.77 11.46 -2.77
C SER A 26 -3.11 12.29 -3.87
N ALA A 27 -3.18 13.61 -3.76
CA ALA A 27 -2.55 14.50 -4.75
C ALA A 27 -2.07 15.79 -4.09
N PRO A 28 -0.92 16.31 -4.51
CA PRO A 28 -0.40 17.56 -3.98
C PRO A 28 -1.28 18.74 -4.44
N LEU A 29 -1.17 19.90 -3.78
CA LEU A 29 -1.88 21.11 -4.20
C LEU A 29 -1.31 21.68 -5.50
N SER A 30 0.00 21.53 -5.69
CA SER A 30 0.68 21.94 -6.92
C SER A 30 0.18 21.15 -8.11
N GLY A 31 -0.21 21.84 -9.19
CA GLY A 31 -0.56 21.21 -10.46
C GLY A 31 0.61 20.54 -11.18
N ASN A 32 1.85 20.81 -10.75
CA ASN A 32 3.06 20.19 -11.28
C ASN A 32 3.49 18.93 -10.49
N GLY A 33 2.85 18.64 -9.35
CA GLY A 33 3.17 17.47 -8.55
C GLY A 33 2.43 16.22 -9.06
N HIS A 34 2.84 15.06 -8.56
CA HIS A 34 2.33 13.77 -9.01
C HIS A 34 1.16 13.28 -8.17
N VAL A 35 0.08 12.86 -8.83
CA VAL A 35 -1.00 12.13 -8.18
C VAL A 35 -0.45 10.77 -7.71
N ASN A 36 -0.63 10.47 -6.43
CA ASN A 36 -0.19 9.21 -5.84
C ASN A 36 -1.37 8.23 -5.72
N ILE A 37 -1.11 6.97 -6.08
CA ILE A 37 -2.01 5.84 -5.79
C ILE A 37 -1.15 4.73 -5.19
N SER A 38 -1.49 4.29 -3.98
CA SER A 38 -0.75 3.27 -3.26
C SER A 38 -1.67 2.13 -2.81
N PRO A 39 -1.43 0.88 -3.23
CA PRO A 39 -2.09 -0.26 -2.60
C PRO A 39 -1.57 -0.42 -1.16
N LYS A 40 -2.46 -0.83 -0.27
CA LYS A 40 -2.20 -1.14 1.13
C LYS A 40 -2.79 -2.52 1.41
N GLY A 41 -2.08 -3.33 2.19
CA GLY A 41 -2.46 -4.70 2.52
C GLY A 41 -2.23 -5.01 3.99
N TYR A 42 -2.26 -6.30 4.32
CA TYR A 42 -2.34 -6.86 5.65
C TYR A 42 -3.69 -6.68 6.32
N LYS A 43 -4.26 -7.80 6.76
CA LYS A 43 -5.42 -7.81 7.64
C LYS A 43 -5.15 -7.01 8.92
N GLY A 44 -6.15 -6.24 9.37
CA GLY A 44 -6.04 -5.39 10.56
C GLY A 44 -5.41 -4.01 10.32
N THR A 45 -4.87 -3.75 9.12
CA THR A 45 -4.34 -2.43 8.75
C THR A 45 -5.43 -1.37 8.65
N PHE A 46 -6.64 -1.72 8.18
CA PHE A 46 -7.77 -0.81 8.02
C PHE A 46 -8.84 -1.04 9.09
N LYS A 47 -9.41 0.03 9.66
CA LYS A 47 -10.58 -0.06 10.56
C LYS A 47 -11.59 1.05 10.28
N LEU A 48 -12.86 0.72 10.37
CA LEU A 48 -13.95 1.69 10.45
C LEU A 48 -14.03 2.23 11.89
N LEU A 49 -14.19 3.54 12.03
CA LEU A 49 -14.31 4.24 13.33
C LEU A 49 -15.73 4.81 13.56
N GLY A 50 -16.63 4.55 12.61
CA GLY A 50 -18.00 5.05 12.59
C GLY A 50 -18.51 5.19 11.16
N LYS A 51 -19.70 5.79 11.01
CA LYS A 51 -20.36 5.93 9.70
C LYS A 51 -19.67 6.91 8.75
N ASN A 52 -18.88 7.86 9.28
CA ASN A 52 -18.17 8.89 8.51
C ASN A 52 -16.69 8.96 8.84
N LYS A 53 -16.13 7.91 9.41
CA LYS A 53 -14.73 7.93 9.84
C LYS A 53 -14.11 6.56 9.71
N CYS A 54 -12.91 6.51 9.13
CA CYS A 54 -12.10 5.32 9.11
C CYS A 54 -10.64 5.67 9.31
N MET A 55 -9.81 4.66 9.50
CA MET A 55 -8.37 4.83 9.60
C MET A 55 -7.63 3.65 8.97
N TYR A 56 -6.37 3.89 8.63
CA TYR A 56 -5.45 2.81 8.35
C TYR A 56 -4.06 3.04 8.96
N GLN A 57 -3.40 1.96 9.35
CA GLN A 57 -2.00 1.97 9.75
C GLN A 57 -1.13 2.18 8.48
N ASP A 58 -0.42 3.30 8.40
CA ASP A 58 0.53 3.52 7.34
C ASP A 58 1.85 2.83 7.71
N LEU A 59 2.12 1.72 7.03
CA LEU A 59 3.37 0.99 7.19
C LEU A 59 4.50 1.68 6.41
N SER A 60 5.71 1.54 6.93
CA SER A 60 6.91 2.08 6.34
C SER A 60 7.20 1.48 4.97
N GLY A 61 7.84 2.28 4.14
CA GLY A 61 8.28 1.92 2.80
C GLY A 61 9.17 3.04 2.27
N SER A 62 9.63 2.91 1.03
CA SER A 62 10.55 3.90 0.44
C SER A 62 9.91 5.25 0.14
N GLY A 63 8.59 5.31 -0.10
CA GLY A 63 7.85 6.55 -0.39
C GLY A 63 7.03 7.06 0.80
N ASN A 64 6.65 8.33 0.77
CA ASN A 64 5.84 8.96 1.82
C ASN A 64 4.85 10.01 1.26
N GLU A 65 4.36 9.78 0.05
CA GLU A 65 3.62 10.79 -0.72
C GLU A 65 2.31 11.17 -0.05
N THR A 66 1.53 10.19 0.41
CA THR A 66 0.25 10.49 1.08
C THR A 66 0.43 11.35 2.31
N ALA A 67 1.40 11.06 3.20
CA ALA A 67 1.61 11.91 4.36
C ALA A 67 2.03 13.33 3.95
N SER A 68 2.93 13.43 2.95
CA SER A 68 3.41 14.72 2.44
C SER A 68 2.28 15.56 1.85
N HIS A 69 1.40 14.97 1.04
CA HIS A 69 0.21 15.64 0.49
C HIS A 69 -0.77 16.08 1.60
N LEU A 70 -0.97 15.25 2.62
CA LEU A 70 -1.88 15.57 3.73
C LEU A 70 -1.32 16.66 4.65
N TYR A 71 0.00 16.85 4.72
CA TYR A 71 0.63 17.93 5.48
C TYR A 71 0.60 19.29 4.78
N GLU A 72 0.36 19.34 3.46
CA GLU A 72 0.14 20.62 2.79
C GLU A 72 -1.05 21.35 3.42
N LYS A 73 -0.80 22.59 3.85
CA LYS A 73 -1.80 23.42 4.50
C LYS A 73 -3.01 23.62 3.59
N GLY A 74 -4.17 23.13 4.02
CA GLY A 74 -5.44 23.25 3.29
C GLY A 74 -5.72 22.14 2.28
N ASN A 75 -4.86 21.12 2.13
CA ASN A 75 -5.10 20.02 1.20
C ASN A 75 -6.06 18.97 1.79
N GLY A 76 -5.51 18.02 2.54
CA GLY A 76 -6.24 16.91 3.16
C GLY A 76 -6.92 15.95 2.17
N ARG A 77 -6.83 16.15 0.85
CA ARG A 77 -7.60 15.35 -0.13
C ARG A 77 -7.13 13.90 -0.12
N LEU A 78 -8.02 12.99 0.26
CA LEU A 78 -7.74 11.57 0.31
C LEU A 78 -8.91 10.77 -0.27
N THR A 79 -8.58 9.74 -1.02
CA THR A 79 -9.53 8.71 -1.46
C THR A 79 -9.06 7.36 -0.97
N ILE A 80 -9.95 6.57 -0.38
CA ILE A 80 -9.73 5.14 -0.11
C ILE A 80 -10.67 4.35 -1.00
N MET A 81 -10.16 3.37 -1.72
CA MET A 81 -10.93 2.51 -2.60
C MET A 81 -10.79 1.05 -2.19
N PHE A 82 -11.85 0.28 -2.36
CA PHE A 82 -11.93 -1.17 -2.20
C PHE A 82 -12.44 -1.79 -3.49
N THR A 83 -11.94 -2.97 -3.83
CA THR A 83 -12.21 -3.64 -5.11
C THR A 83 -12.50 -5.11 -4.87
N ALA A 84 -13.66 -5.58 -5.30
CA ALA A 84 -14.01 -6.99 -5.22
C ALA A 84 -13.15 -7.79 -6.19
N PHE A 85 -12.33 -8.71 -5.66
CA PHE A 85 -11.63 -9.72 -6.45
C PHE A 85 -12.23 -11.12 -6.31
N LYS A 86 -13.18 -11.28 -5.39
CA LYS A 86 -13.96 -12.50 -5.16
C LYS A 86 -15.45 -12.16 -5.12
N GLY A 87 -16.30 -13.13 -5.44
CA GLY A 87 -17.75 -12.96 -5.35
C GLY A 87 -18.33 -11.95 -6.33
N PRO A 88 -19.48 -11.32 -6.03
CA PRO A 88 -20.11 -10.34 -6.91
C PRO A 88 -19.20 -9.11 -7.14
N PRO A 89 -19.17 -8.58 -8.37
CA PRO A 89 -18.28 -7.46 -8.69
C PRO A 89 -18.78 -6.18 -8.02
N ASN A 90 -17.86 -5.48 -7.35
CA ASN A 90 -18.16 -4.25 -6.62
C ASN A 90 -16.88 -3.42 -6.42
N ILE A 91 -17.03 -2.10 -6.47
CA ILE A 91 -15.98 -1.14 -6.14
C ILE A 91 -16.59 -0.10 -5.22
N VAL A 92 -15.98 0.12 -4.05
CA VAL A 92 -16.39 1.13 -3.07
C VAL A 92 -15.29 2.19 -2.96
N ARG A 93 -15.67 3.45 -2.89
CA ARG A 93 -14.76 4.58 -2.69
C ARG A 93 -15.24 5.46 -1.55
N PHE A 94 -14.31 5.89 -0.72
CA PHE A 94 -14.46 6.91 0.29
C PHE A 94 -13.66 8.13 -0.12
N TRP A 95 -14.32 9.28 -0.17
CA TRP A 95 -13.68 10.57 -0.38
C TRP A 95 -13.83 11.42 0.87
N GLY A 96 -12.79 12.18 1.18
CA GLY A 96 -12.89 13.19 2.22
C GLY A 96 -11.54 13.76 2.63
N LYS A 97 -11.42 14.06 3.92
CA LYS A 97 -10.27 14.76 4.50
C LYS A 97 -9.43 13.85 5.39
N GLY A 98 -8.22 13.57 4.92
CA GLY A 98 -7.21 12.79 5.62
C GLY A 98 -6.41 13.63 6.63
N ARG A 99 -6.01 12.99 7.73
CA ARG A 99 -5.03 13.50 8.70
C ARG A 99 -4.06 12.39 9.08
N VAL A 100 -2.81 12.79 9.31
CA VAL A 100 -1.73 11.87 9.70
C VAL A 100 -1.45 12.06 11.20
N HIS A 101 -1.42 10.95 11.93
CA HIS A 101 -0.97 10.88 13.32
C HIS A 101 0.26 9.98 13.37
N GLU A 102 1.45 10.56 13.56
CA GLU A 102 2.70 9.81 13.55
C GLU A 102 2.83 8.90 14.77
N ARG A 103 3.57 7.80 14.62
CA ARG A 103 3.83 6.83 15.69
C ARG A 103 4.42 7.55 16.92
N GLY A 104 3.88 7.23 18.09
CA GLY A 104 4.26 7.85 19.36
C GLY A 104 3.50 9.15 19.69
N SER A 105 2.70 9.70 18.78
CA SER A 105 1.77 10.79 19.12
C SER A 105 0.62 10.30 20.01
N VAL A 106 0.01 11.21 20.78
CA VAL A 106 -1.12 10.89 21.66
C VAL A 106 -2.29 10.31 20.88
N GLU A 107 -2.62 10.88 19.71
CA GLU A 107 -3.70 10.40 18.86
C GLU A 107 -3.40 9.04 18.26
N TYR A 108 -2.15 8.76 17.87
CA TYR A 108 -1.75 7.45 17.39
C TYR A 108 -1.98 6.38 18.45
N CYS A 109 -1.49 6.59 19.67
CA CYS A 109 -1.63 5.62 20.77
C CYS A 109 -3.09 5.39 21.19
N LYS A 110 -3.98 6.36 20.96
CA LYS A 110 -5.43 6.19 21.17
C LYS A 110 -6.07 5.31 20.10
N LEU A 111 -5.57 5.35 18.87
CA LEU A 111 -6.15 4.63 17.72
C LEU A 111 -5.59 3.21 17.60
N ILE A 112 -4.32 3.02 17.94
CA ILE A 112 -3.59 1.76 17.87
C ILE A 112 -3.02 1.44 19.25
N PRO A 113 -3.71 0.61 20.04
CA PRO A 113 -3.15 0.04 21.26
C PRO A 113 -1.85 -0.73 20.97
N GLU A 114 -0.98 -0.86 21.96
CA GLU A 114 0.38 -1.41 21.80
C GLU A 114 0.41 -2.80 21.12
N GLY A 115 -0.54 -3.68 21.42
CA GLY A 115 -0.63 -5.02 20.82
C GLY A 115 -1.16 -5.07 19.38
N ASP A 116 -1.73 -3.98 18.88
CA ASP A 116 -2.31 -3.89 17.52
C ASP A 116 -1.33 -3.28 16.51
N GLN A 117 -0.16 -2.85 16.98
CA GLN A 117 0.80 -2.16 16.14
C GLN A 117 1.56 -3.14 15.25
N LEU A 118 1.46 -2.93 13.94
CA LEU A 118 2.21 -3.73 12.98
C LEU A 118 3.69 -3.29 12.90
N PRO A 119 4.64 -4.22 12.68
CA PRO A 119 6.03 -3.87 12.45
C PRO A 119 6.19 -2.87 11.31
N GLY A 120 6.98 -1.82 11.57
CA GLY A 120 7.21 -0.74 10.63
C GLY A 120 6.06 0.25 10.51
N ALA A 121 4.99 0.17 11.31
CA ALA A 121 3.99 1.23 11.35
C ALA A 121 4.66 2.58 11.69
N ARG A 122 4.49 3.58 10.83
CA ARG A 122 5.08 4.92 10.99
C ARG A 122 4.05 5.98 11.36
N ALA A 123 2.80 5.76 10.99
CA ALA A 123 1.70 6.65 11.29
C ALA A 123 0.37 5.91 11.19
N VAL A 124 -0.68 6.56 11.67
CA VAL A 124 -2.07 6.24 11.34
C VAL A 124 -2.61 7.37 10.50
N VAL A 125 -3.27 7.03 9.40
CA VAL A 125 -4.00 8.00 8.58
C VAL A 125 -5.48 7.83 8.86
N VAL A 126 -6.10 8.90 9.37
CA VAL A 126 -7.54 8.97 9.64
C VAL A 126 -8.19 9.71 8.49
N LEU A 127 -9.31 9.19 7.99
CA LEU A 127 -10.16 9.84 6.98
C LEU A 127 -11.49 10.21 7.61
N ASP A 128 -11.82 11.51 7.60
CA ASP A 128 -13.20 11.95 7.74
C ASP A 128 -13.87 11.85 6.37
N ILE A 129 -14.89 11.00 6.27
CA ILE A 129 -15.56 10.66 5.02
C ILE A 129 -16.65 11.70 4.76
N GLU A 130 -16.51 12.39 3.62
CA GLU A 130 -17.48 13.36 3.12
C GLU A 130 -18.44 12.72 2.10
N ARG A 131 -18.00 11.64 1.44
CA ARG A 131 -18.81 10.92 0.45
C ARG A 131 -18.37 9.47 0.30
N VAL A 132 -19.35 8.59 0.12
CA VAL A 132 -19.16 7.20 -0.29
C VAL A 132 -19.73 7.00 -1.69
N GLY A 133 -19.06 6.20 -2.51
CA GLY A 133 -19.55 5.84 -3.85
C GLY A 133 -19.33 4.37 -4.16
N THR A 134 -20.33 3.75 -4.79
CA THR A 134 -20.24 2.38 -5.27
C THR A 134 -20.30 2.33 -6.79
N SER A 135 -19.65 1.34 -7.39
CA SER A 135 -19.71 1.07 -8.83
C SER A 135 -19.58 -0.43 -9.13
N CYS A 136 -20.12 -0.88 -10.26
CA CYS A 136 -20.35 -2.31 -10.52
C CYS A 136 -19.08 -3.13 -10.79
N GLY A 137 -18.00 -2.55 -11.31
CA GLY A 137 -16.74 -3.28 -11.50
C GLY A 137 -16.78 -4.50 -12.44
N TYR A 138 -17.68 -4.55 -13.43
CA TYR A 138 -17.87 -5.74 -14.28
C TYR A 138 -16.63 -6.18 -15.08
N SER A 139 -15.66 -5.29 -15.28
CA SER A 139 -14.40 -5.59 -15.96
C SER A 139 -13.27 -6.02 -15.00
N ILE A 140 -13.51 -6.02 -13.69
CA ILE A 140 -12.49 -6.39 -12.70
C ILE A 140 -12.36 -7.92 -12.68
N PRO A 141 -11.15 -8.47 -12.88
CA PRO A 141 -10.95 -9.90 -12.90
C PRO A 141 -11.01 -10.49 -11.50
N PHE A 142 -11.26 -11.81 -11.44
CA PHE A 142 -11.15 -12.56 -10.20
C PHE A 142 -9.69 -12.77 -9.82
N TYR A 143 -9.41 -12.69 -8.52
CA TYR A 143 -8.16 -13.16 -7.91
C TYR A 143 -8.45 -13.96 -6.65
N GLU A 144 -7.59 -14.94 -6.39
CA GLU A 144 -7.60 -15.72 -5.16
C GLU A 144 -6.52 -15.19 -4.21
N PHE A 145 -6.89 -14.97 -2.96
CA PHE A 145 -5.92 -14.65 -1.92
C PHE A 145 -5.25 -15.92 -1.42
N VAL A 146 -3.94 -16.03 -1.66
CA VAL A 146 -3.13 -17.20 -1.26
C VAL A 146 -2.41 -16.96 0.07
N GLY A 147 -2.15 -15.69 0.44
CA GLY A 147 -1.48 -15.33 1.67
C GLY A 147 -0.75 -13.99 1.62
N GLU A 148 -0.24 -13.57 2.77
CA GLU A 148 0.48 -12.30 2.94
C GLU A 148 1.95 -12.37 2.49
N ARG A 149 2.50 -11.23 2.07
CA ARG A 149 3.94 -11.09 1.82
C ARG A 149 4.64 -10.69 3.13
N LEU A 150 5.41 -11.58 3.74
CA LEU A 150 5.99 -11.32 5.07
C LEU A 150 7.27 -10.45 5.06
N LEU A 151 7.94 -10.32 3.92
CA LEU A 151 9.25 -9.64 3.81
C LEU A 151 9.25 -8.20 4.37
N LEU A 152 8.14 -7.46 4.24
CA LEU A 152 8.03 -6.11 4.79
C LEU A 152 8.04 -6.13 6.32
N GLN A 153 7.24 -7.02 6.92
CA GLN A 153 7.15 -7.15 8.38
C GLN A 153 8.49 -7.65 8.94
N ASP A 154 9.06 -8.71 8.37
CA ASP A 154 10.36 -9.26 8.77
C ASP A 154 11.47 -8.21 8.68
N HIS A 155 11.42 -7.33 7.68
CA HIS A 155 12.40 -6.27 7.52
C HIS A 155 12.29 -5.22 8.64
N PHE A 156 11.08 -4.71 8.88
CA PHE A 156 10.90 -3.64 9.85
C PHE A 156 10.94 -4.12 11.30
N GLU A 157 10.55 -5.36 11.58
CA GLU A 157 10.74 -5.97 12.90
C GLU A 157 12.22 -5.97 13.30
N LYS A 158 13.13 -6.31 12.36
CA LYS A 158 14.59 -6.24 12.62
C LYS A 158 15.06 -4.83 12.92
N LEU A 159 14.51 -3.82 12.24
CA LEU A 159 14.87 -2.42 12.51
C LEU A 159 14.33 -1.95 13.87
N GLU A 160 13.14 -2.41 14.26
CA GLU A 160 12.56 -2.12 15.58
C GLU A 160 13.35 -2.79 16.71
N VAL A 161 13.74 -4.05 16.54
CA VAL A 161 14.63 -4.76 17.49
C VAL A 161 15.97 -4.03 17.61
N ALA A 162 16.51 -3.54 16.49
CA ALA A 162 17.76 -2.76 16.52
C ALA A 162 17.60 -1.45 17.31
N ASP A 163 16.48 -0.75 17.19
CA ASP A 163 16.18 0.43 18.03
C ASP A 163 15.99 0.03 19.49
N ALA A 164 15.25 -1.04 19.80
CA ALA A 164 15.03 -1.48 21.19
C ALA A 164 16.32 -1.90 21.92
N GLY A 165 17.34 -2.35 21.19
CA GLY A 165 18.65 -2.71 21.74
C GLY A 165 19.63 -1.53 21.90
N ASP A 166 19.25 -0.32 21.52
CA ASP A 166 20.05 0.91 21.67
C ASP A 166 19.51 1.74 22.85
N ASP A 167 20.40 2.23 23.73
CA ASP A 167 20.02 2.93 24.97
C ASP A 167 19.10 4.14 24.75
N ASN A 168 19.24 4.80 23.60
CA ASN A 168 18.45 5.98 23.23
C ASN A 168 17.35 5.66 22.22
N GLY A 169 17.23 4.39 21.82
CA GLY A 169 16.37 3.94 20.75
C GLY A 169 16.72 4.56 19.40
N MET A 170 17.97 4.95 19.15
CA MET A 170 18.42 5.67 17.96
C MET A 170 19.48 4.87 17.19
N SER A 171 19.20 3.59 16.96
CA SER A 171 20.16 2.69 16.36
C SER A 171 20.54 3.14 14.95
N ARG A 172 21.82 3.03 14.62
CA ARG A 172 22.33 3.26 13.26
C ARG A 172 21.84 2.21 12.25
N MET A 173 21.16 1.17 12.72
CA MET A 173 20.50 0.16 11.90
C MET A 173 18.99 0.11 12.18
N GLY A 174 18.45 1.10 12.87
CA GLY A 174 17.08 1.11 13.34
C GLY A 174 16.07 1.81 12.41
N LEU A 175 14.82 1.79 12.84
CA LEU A 175 13.66 2.27 12.10
C LEU A 175 13.68 3.81 11.99
N LYS A 176 14.08 4.51 13.06
CA LYS A 176 14.15 5.98 13.05
C LYS A 176 15.16 6.52 12.03
N LYS A 177 16.30 5.85 11.87
CA LYS A 177 17.27 6.17 10.79
C LYS A 177 16.65 5.93 9.42
N TYR A 178 15.96 4.81 9.22
CA TYR A 178 15.29 4.52 7.96
C TYR A 178 14.30 5.63 7.59
N TRP A 179 13.48 6.07 8.55
CA TRP A 179 12.56 7.19 8.34
C TRP A 179 13.29 8.47 7.98
N ALA A 180 14.32 8.85 8.74
CA ALA A 180 15.12 10.05 8.46
C ALA A 180 15.65 10.07 7.01
N GLN A 181 16.08 8.90 6.52
CA GLN A 181 16.64 8.75 5.19
C GLN A 181 15.58 8.69 4.08
N LYS A 182 14.45 8.02 4.31
CA LYS A 182 13.51 7.64 3.24
C LYS A 182 12.14 8.29 3.32
N ASN A 183 11.71 8.78 4.48
CA ASN A 183 10.34 9.23 4.71
C ASN A 183 10.22 10.69 5.12
N ALA A 184 11.34 11.40 5.20
CA ALA A 184 11.33 12.82 5.51
C ALA A 184 10.98 13.71 4.31
N TRP A 185 10.98 13.17 3.08
CA TRP A 185 10.64 13.89 1.86
C TRP A 185 9.84 13.00 0.90
N SER A 186 8.98 13.66 0.14
CA SER A 186 8.22 13.11 -0.99
C SER A 186 9.09 13.06 -2.26
N ILE A 187 8.64 12.36 -3.31
CA ILE A 187 9.32 12.37 -4.62
C ILE A 187 9.33 13.76 -5.27
N ASP A 188 8.35 14.60 -4.93
CA ASP A 188 8.20 15.98 -5.39
C ASP A 188 8.90 16.98 -4.46
N GLY A 189 9.66 16.51 -3.47
CA GLY A 189 10.37 17.35 -2.51
C GLY A 189 9.47 18.00 -1.45
N LEU A 190 8.26 17.49 -1.24
CA LEU A 190 7.38 17.96 -0.16
C LEU A 190 7.83 17.38 1.19
N PRO A 191 7.71 18.11 2.31
CA PRO A 191 8.00 17.57 3.63
C PRO A 191 7.15 16.35 3.96
N GLY A 192 7.81 15.27 4.38
CA GLY A 192 7.19 14.01 4.79
C GLY A 192 6.94 13.94 6.30
N LEU A 193 7.31 12.82 6.95
CA LEU A 193 7.15 12.67 8.38
C LEU A 193 7.97 13.73 9.14
N LYS A 194 7.34 14.39 10.09
CA LYS A 194 7.95 15.40 10.96
C LYS A 194 8.96 14.76 11.90
N SER A 195 8.66 13.57 12.43
CA SER A 195 9.61 12.79 13.24
C SER A 195 10.86 12.42 12.44
N ALA A 196 10.70 12.00 11.18
CA ALA A 196 11.81 11.69 10.30
C ALA A 196 12.69 12.90 10.03
N GLU A 197 12.09 14.08 9.83
CA GLU A 197 12.83 15.32 9.67
C GLU A 197 13.67 15.65 10.91
N ALA A 198 13.11 15.52 12.11
CA ALA A 198 13.84 15.73 13.36
C ALA A 198 15.02 14.76 13.54
N PHE A 199 14.93 13.54 13.00
CA PHE A 199 16.00 12.54 13.08
C PHE A 199 17.14 12.77 12.09
N LYS A 200 16.98 13.64 11.08
CA LYS A 200 18.03 13.89 10.07
C LYS A 200 19.32 14.37 10.70
N ASP A 201 19.23 15.35 11.59
CA ASP A 201 20.40 15.95 12.25
C ASP A 201 21.11 14.92 13.14
N VAL A 202 20.34 14.09 13.85
CA VAL A 202 20.88 13.02 14.71
C VAL A 202 21.69 12.00 13.90
N PHE A 203 21.22 11.67 12.70
CA PHE A 203 21.89 10.69 11.84
C PHE A 203 22.87 11.29 10.83
N GLY A 204 22.97 12.63 10.75
CA GLY A 204 23.87 13.33 9.83
C GLY A 204 23.39 13.34 8.37
N PHE A 205 22.08 13.32 8.14
CA PHE A 205 21.50 13.50 6.82
C PHE A 205 21.29 15.01 6.57
N GLY A 206 21.93 15.57 5.54
CA GLY A 206 21.78 16.99 5.20
C GLY A 206 20.35 17.39 4.77
N SER A 207 20.04 18.68 4.85
CA SER A 207 18.75 19.27 4.46
C SER A 207 18.43 19.14 2.96
N THR A 208 19.44 18.90 2.13
CA THR A 208 19.30 18.70 0.69
C THR A 208 19.42 17.22 0.33
N GLY A 209 18.28 16.57 0.07
CA GLY A 209 18.29 15.17 -0.33
C GLY A 209 16.91 14.63 -0.64
N ALA A 210 16.24 15.18 -1.65
CA ALA A 210 15.52 14.31 -2.58
C ALA A 210 16.59 13.36 -3.15
N LEU A 211 16.89 12.29 -2.41
CA LEU A 211 17.76 11.22 -2.87
C LEU A 211 17.15 10.76 -4.18
N LYS A 212 17.87 11.01 -5.29
CA LYS A 212 17.54 10.44 -6.59
C LYS A 212 17.15 8.98 -6.34
N PHE A 213 15.89 8.64 -6.57
CA PHE A 213 15.37 7.27 -6.47
C PHE A 213 16.11 6.43 -7.50
N GLY A 214 17.24 5.88 -7.08
CA GLY A 214 18.21 5.23 -7.94
C GLY A 214 19.31 4.63 -7.08
N GLY A 215 18.96 3.73 -6.17
CA GLY A 215 19.96 3.13 -5.30
C GLY A 215 19.38 2.19 -4.23
N VAL A 216 19.31 0.91 -4.61
CA VAL A 216 19.53 -0.26 -3.76
C VAL A 216 18.40 -0.61 -2.77
N PHE A 217 17.38 -1.31 -3.27
CA PHE A 217 17.14 -2.65 -2.71
C PHE A 217 18.41 -3.45 -3.01
N GLY A 218 19.03 -4.01 -1.95
CA GLY A 218 20.25 -4.82 -2.05
C GLY A 218 20.17 -5.75 -3.25
N GLY A 219 21.21 -5.70 -4.09
CA GLY A 219 21.29 -6.49 -5.31
C GLY A 219 21.02 -7.96 -5.03
N VAL A 220 19.88 -8.44 -5.49
CA VAL A 220 19.85 -9.78 -6.06
C VAL A 220 20.77 -9.68 -7.26
N ARG A 221 22.00 -10.17 -7.12
CA ARG A 221 22.82 -10.49 -8.29
C ARG A 221 21.91 -11.28 -9.21
N ARG A 222 21.66 -10.76 -10.42
CA ARG A 222 21.21 -11.60 -11.54
C ARG A 222 22.27 -12.67 -11.67
N ALA A 223 22.04 -13.84 -11.07
CA ALA A 223 22.60 -15.06 -11.59
C ALA A 223 21.94 -15.21 -12.96
N GLN A 224 22.67 -14.85 -14.01
CA GLN A 224 22.47 -15.46 -15.31
C GLN A 224 22.79 -16.94 -15.12
N ASP A 225 21.81 -17.69 -14.65
CA ASP A 225 21.76 -19.12 -14.82
C ASP A 225 20.41 -19.41 -15.48
N GLU A 226 20.40 -19.35 -16.81
CA GLU A 226 19.27 -19.77 -17.64
C GLU A 226 19.09 -21.30 -17.65
N SER A 227 19.80 -22.05 -16.80
CA SER A 227 19.73 -23.50 -16.74
C SER A 227 19.16 -24.00 -15.42
N ARG A 228 17.86 -23.73 -15.16
CA ARG A 228 16.93 -24.59 -14.36
C ARG A 228 15.58 -23.91 -14.17
N VAL A 229 14.73 -23.99 -15.19
CA VAL A 229 13.28 -23.95 -14.98
C VAL A 229 12.81 -25.40 -15.12
N PRO A 230 12.57 -26.15 -14.02
CA PRO A 230 11.78 -27.36 -14.13
C PRO A 230 10.34 -26.94 -14.45
N TRP A 231 9.55 -27.83 -15.05
CA TRP A 231 8.12 -27.63 -15.41
C TRP A 231 7.80 -26.99 -16.77
N LEU A 232 8.40 -27.52 -17.84
CA LEU A 232 7.69 -27.80 -19.09
C LEU A 232 8.35 -29.02 -19.72
N LYS A 233 7.86 -30.22 -19.41
CA LYS A 233 8.34 -31.45 -20.05
C LYS A 233 7.83 -31.44 -21.49
N ILE A 234 8.69 -31.76 -22.46
CA ILE A 234 8.35 -31.82 -23.90
C ILE A 234 7.10 -32.69 -24.17
N GLU A 235 6.82 -33.66 -23.30
CA GLU A 235 5.62 -34.49 -23.31
C GLU A 235 4.30 -33.71 -23.15
N SER A 236 4.29 -32.49 -22.58
CA SER A 236 3.08 -31.66 -22.44
C SER A 236 2.81 -30.76 -23.65
N ILE A 237 3.75 -30.65 -24.59
CA ILE A 237 3.59 -29.82 -25.81
C ILE A 237 2.91 -30.63 -26.93
N VAL A 238 3.19 -31.93 -27.00
CA VAL A 238 2.64 -32.81 -28.04
C VAL A 238 1.11 -32.91 -28.01
N PRO A 239 0.44 -33.09 -26.85
CA PRO A 239 -1.03 -33.14 -26.81
C PRO A 239 -1.68 -31.80 -27.18
N ILE A 240 -1.05 -30.67 -26.84
CA ILE A 240 -1.55 -29.32 -27.14
C ILE A 240 -1.43 -29.04 -28.64
N ALA A 241 -0.31 -29.41 -29.26
CA ALA A 241 -0.12 -29.27 -30.71
C ALA A 241 -1.08 -30.18 -31.50
N ILE A 242 -1.32 -31.42 -31.03
CA ILE A 242 -2.29 -32.32 -31.64
C ILE A 242 -3.71 -31.75 -31.52
N ALA A 243 -4.12 -31.29 -30.33
CA ALA A 243 -5.45 -30.70 -30.13
C ALA A 243 -5.69 -29.45 -31.00
N PHE A 244 -4.66 -28.62 -31.18
CA PHE A 244 -4.73 -27.43 -32.03
C PHE A 244 -4.87 -27.80 -33.51
N LEU A 245 -4.08 -28.75 -34.01
CA LEU A 245 -4.14 -29.22 -35.39
C LEU A 245 -5.44 -29.97 -35.69
N SER A 246 -5.94 -30.79 -34.76
CA SER A 246 -7.23 -31.47 -34.88
C SER A 246 -8.40 -30.47 -34.91
N GLY A 247 -8.34 -29.40 -34.12
CA GLY A 247 -9.34 -28.33 -34.14
C GLY A 247 -9.37 -27.56 -35.47
N MET A 248 -8.20 -27.30 -36.06
CA MET A 248 -8.12 -26.65 -37.38
C MET A 248 -8.65 -27.53 -38.52
N LEU A 249 -8.40 -28.85 -38.48
CA LEU A 249 -8.95 -29.81 -39.44
C LEU A 249 -10.47 -29.98 -39.30
N ALA A 250 -10.99 -30.05 -38.07
CA ALA A 250 -12.44 -30.09 -37.85
C ALA A 250 -13.14 -28.79 -38.35
N SER A 251 -12.49 -27.64 -38.16
CA SER A 251 -12.97 -26.35 -38.67
C SER A 251 -12.91 -26.24 -40.19
N SER A 252 -12.00 -26.93 -40.87
CA SER A 252 -11.91 -26.87 -42.34
C SER A 252 -12.89 -27.83 -43.02
N ILE A 253 -13.22 -28.96 -42.37
CA ILE A 253 -14.20 -29.94 -42.87
C ILE A 253 -15.65 -29.45 -42.69
N TRP A 254 -15.95 -28.67 -41.64
CA TRP A 254 -17.30 -28.17 -41.38
C TRP A 254 -17.71 -26.94 -42.22
N ARG A 255 -16.79 -26.36 -43.01
CA ARG A 255 -17.05 -25.24 -43.93
C ARG A 255 -17.01 -25.66 -45.41
N GLY A 256 -17.26 -26.94 -45.70
CA GLY A 256 -17.40 -27.50 -47.06
C GLY A 256 -18.81 -28.03 -47.28
#